data_AF-A0A4R8LNV3-F1
#
_entry.id   AF-A0A4R8LNV3-F1
#
_cell.length_a   1.000
_cell.length_b   1.000
_cell.length_c   1.000
_cell.angle_alpha   90.00
_cell.angle_beta   90.00
_cell.angle_gamma   90.00
#
_symmetry.space_group_name_H-M   'P 1'
#
loop_
_entity.id
_entity.type
_entity.pdbx_description
1 polymer ?
#
loop_
_entity_poly.entity_id
_entity_poly.type
_entity_poly.pdbx_seq_one_letter_code
_entity_poly.pdbx_strand_id
1 'polypeptide(L)'
;MPIQPILQGDIPELRQISQPVTQFDNQLAELVADLMDTLEAHRGLGLSAPQIGRLQNVFVADTGDGVQVFVNPTLHEPCGSAKAYESCLSFPDHALCIERPTRVMVRAQDIHGTPFEVEATGLLARVVCHEYDHLQGVLFIDYLSEEELFEQLLTNAYVVDDDETATPPQPPTDTDAVAGAIAEESRQERQMVVDMLAEVSWKLVLTIDMLREDATGWTDGVNWRMLNKASQALEATVDLLSERLSTDGRLQE
;
A
#
# COMPACT_ATOMS: atom_id res chain seq x y z
N MET A 1 18.47 4.17 12.11
CA MET A 1 18.96 5.52 11.76
C MET A 1 17.82 6.53 12.00
N PRO A 2 17.96 7.86 11.86
CA PRO A 2 16.82 8.74 12.12
C PRO A 2 15.76 8.59 11.02
N ILE A 3 14.50 8.44 11.43
CA ILE A 3 13.33 8.48 10.54
C ILE A 3 13.34 9.81 9.79
N GLN A 4 13.25 9.77 8.47
CA GLN A 4 13.29 10.96 7.62
C GLN A 4 11.90 11.58 7.50
N PRO A 5 11.79 12.92 7.41
CA PRO A 5 10.53 13.57 7.10
C PRO A 5 10.11 13.26 5.66
N ILE A 6 8.83 12.94 5.47
CA ILE A 6 8.23 12.70 4.16
C ILE A 6 7.69 14.02 3.61
N LEU A 7 8.08 14.38 2.40
CA LEU A 7 7.56 15.52 1.65
C LEU A 7 6.11 15.25 1.25
N GLN A 8 5.26 16.27 1.38
CA GLN A 8 3.81 16.13 1.19
C GLN A 8 3.26 17.13 0.16
N GLY A 9 2.23 16.68 -0.56
CA GLY A 9 1.47 17.47 -1.53
C GLY A 9 2.06 17.49 -2.93
N ASP A 10 1.42 18.24 -3.82
CA ASP A 10 1.94 18.51 -5.16
C ASP A 10 2.95 19.66 -5.11
N ILE A 11 4.21 19.33 -4.83
CA ILE A 11 5.31 20.29 -4.71
C ILE A 11 6.42 20.04 -5.74
N PRO A 12 7.18 21.07 -6.17
CA PRO A 12 8.20 20.94 -7.21
C PRO A 12 9.27 19.88 -6.93
N GLU A 13 9.59 19.61 -5.67
CA GLU A 13 10.56 18.60 -5.26
C GLU A 13 10.12 17.19 -5.64
N LEU A 14 8.82 16.88 -5.54
CA LEU A 14 8.25 15.58 -5.89
C LEU A 14 7.97 15.43 -7.40
N ARG A 15 8.15 16.51 -8.17
CA ARG A 15 8.00 16.52 -9.63
C ARG A 15 9.32 16.36 -10.38
N GLN A 16 10.43 16.18 -9.66
CA GLN A 16 11.75 16.06 -10.25
C GLN A 16 12.08 14.61 -10.60
N ILE A 17 12.64 14.40 -11.79
CA ILE A 17 13.15 13.10 -12.22
C ILE A 17 14.41 12.76 -11.43
N SER A 18 14.40 11.58 -10.83
CA SER A 18 15.49 11.03 -10.03
C SER A 18 16.72 10.74 -10.88
N GLN A 19 17.91 10.96 -10.29
CA GLN A 19 19.17 10.71 -10.97
C GLN A 19 19.59 9.24 -10.84
N PRO A 20 20.15 8.63 -11.90
CA PRO A 20 20.67 7.26 -11.80
C PRO A 20 21.75 7.12 -10.73
N VAL A 21 21.65 6.05 -9.95
CA VAL A 21 22.71 5.66 -9.01
C VAL A 21 23.88 5.08 -9.80
N THR A 22 25.06 5.67 -9.64
CA THR A 22 26.29 5.24 -10.32
C THR A 22 27.35 4.67 -9.38
N GLN A 23 27.17 4.87 -8.07
CA GLN A 23 28.08 4.41 -7.02
C GLN A 23 27.28 3.60 -5.99
N PHE A 24 27.69 2.36 -5.78
CA PHE A 24 27.08 1.42 -4.83
C PHE A 24 27.95 1.35 -3.59
N ASP A 25 27.92 2.43 -2.81
CA ASP A 25 28.78 2.65 -1.65
C ASP A 25 27.96 2.83 -0.36
N ASN A 26 28.63 3.28 0.70
CA ASN A 26 27.99 3.51 1.99
C ASN A 26 26.90 4.59 1.93
N GLN A 27 26.95 5.56 1.02
CA GLN A 27 25.92 6.58 0.91
C GLN A 27 24.62 5.98 0.38
N LEU A 28 24.71 5.06 -0.59
CA LEU A 28 23.55 4.30 -1.05
C LEU A 28 22.99 3.42 0.07
N ALA A 29 23.88 2.73 0.81
CA ALA A 29 23.45 1.89 1.94
C ALA A 29 22.73 2.70 3.02
N GLU A 30 23.23 3.91 3.34
CA GLU A 30 22.58 4.83 4.27
C GLU A 30 21.22 5.31 3.76
N LEU A 31 21.11 5.68 2.48
CA LEU A 31 19.85 6.07 1.86
C LEU A 31 18.80 4.96 1.93
N VAL A 32 19.19 3.73 1.61
CA VAL A 32 18.29 2.58 1.63
C VAL A 32 17.83 2.31 3.06
N ALA A 33 18.74 2.35 4.05
CA ALA A 33 18.37 2.19 5.45
C ALA A 33 17.42 3.30 5.93
N ASP A 34 17.65 4.56 5.54
CA ASP A 34 16.74 5.67 5.84
C ASP A 34 15.34 5.45 5.23
N LEU A 35 15.26 4.92 4.00
CA LEU A 35 14.00 4.56 3.37
C LEU A 35 13.28 3.44 4.11
N MET A 36 13.99 2.37 4.47
CA MET A 36 13.43 1.22 5.19
C MET A 36 12.89 1.63 6.56
N ASP A 37 13.71 2.33 7.37
CA ASP A 37 13.34 2.81 8.70
C ASP A 37 12.13 3.76 8.64
N THR A 38 12.08 4.61 7.61
CA THR A 38 10.98 5.56 7.40
C THR A 38 9.70 4.84 6.95
N LEU A 39 9.81 3.88 6.03
CA LEU A 39 8.69 3.07 5.57
C LEU A 39 8.04 2.31 6.74
N GLU A 40 8.86 1.63 7.54
CA GLU A 40 8.40 0.86 8.71
C GLU A 40 7.69 1.77 9.72
N ALA A 41 8.27 2.94 10.02
CA ALA A 41 7.68 3.89 10.96
C ALA A 41 6.29 4.40 10.54
N HIS A 42 6.03 4.46 9.23
CA HIS A 42 4.76 4.92 8.67
C HIS A 42 3.84 3.78 8.23
N ARG A 43 4.27 2.52 8.37
CA ARG A 43 3.52 1.32 7.96
C ARG A 43 3.08 1.37 6.49
N GLY A 44 3.91 1.94 5.63
CA GLY A 44 3.66 2.00 4.19
C GLY A 44 4.01 0.68 3.50
N LEU A 45 3.56 0.54 2.24
CA LEU A 45 3.92 -0.58 1.37
C LEU A 45 5.08 -0.25 0.42
N GLY A 46 5.34 1.04 0.19
CA GLY A 46 6.44 1.53 -0.63
C GLY A 46 6.89 2.93 -0.20
N LEU A 47 8.16 3.23 -0.45
CA LEU A 47 8.72 4.57 -0.28
C LEU A 47 9.90 4.77 -1.24
N SER A 48 9.87 5.88 -1.97
CA SER A 48 10.90 6.29 -2.92
C SER A 48 11.80 7.40 -2.37
N ALA A 49 13.05 7.44 -2.82
CA ALA A 49 14.03 8.45 -2.38
C ALA A 49 13.55 9.92 -2.55
N PRO A 50 12.84 10.31 -3.64
CA PRO A 50 12.31 11.66 -3.78
C PRO A 50 11.38 12.08 -2.64
N GLN A 51 10.62 11.14 -2.08
CA GLN A 51 9.67 11.43 -0.99
C GLN A 51 10.37 11.85 0.31
N ILE A 52 11.64 11.51 0.50
CA ILE A 52 12.48 11.99 1.62
C ILE A 52 13.48 13.09 1.17
N GLY A 53 13.23 13.71 0.02
CA GLY A 53 14.04 14.80 -0.53
C GLY A 53 15.40 14.34 -1.08
N ARG A 54 15.49 13.11 -1.60
CA ARG A 54 16.70 12.57 -2.23
C ARG A 54 16.40 12.16 -3.67
N LEU A 55 16.91 12.91 -4.64
CA LEU A 55 16.68 12.65 -6.07
C LEU A 55 17.60 11.55 -6.62
N GLN A 56 17.54 10.37 -6.01
CA GLN A 56 18.26 9.17 -6.43
C GLN A 56 17.25 8.15 -6.94
N ASN A 57 17.63 7.40 -7.97
CA ASN A 57 16.75 6.43 -8.62
C ASN A 57 16.63 5.14 -7.79
N VAL A 58 15.99 5.24 -6.62
CA VAL A 58 15.90 4.19 -5.59
C VAL A 58 14.53 4.23 -4.93
N PHE A 59 13.89 3.07 -4.78
CA PHE A 59 12.76 2.89 -3.88
C PHE A 59 12.84 1.55 -3.14
N VAL A 60 12.05 1.44 -2.08
CA VAL A 60 11.83 0.20 -1.34
C VAL A 60 10.35 -0.18 -1.36
N ALA A 61 10.05 -1.48 -1.36
CA ALA A 61 8.69 -2.00 -1.33
C ALA A 61 8.59 -3.19 -0.36
N ASP A 62 7.52 -3.25 0.42
CA ASP A 62 7.20 -4.37 1.31
C ASP A 62 5.72 -4.72 1.21
N THR A 63 5.44 -5.87 0.59
CA THR A 63 4.09 -6.42 0.42
C THR A 63 3.86 -7.67 1.29
N GLY A 64 4.65 -7.86 2.35
CA GLY A 64 4.52 -8.96 3.31
C GLY A 64 5.55 -10.08 3.17
N ASP A 65 6.36 -10.09 2.10
CA ASP A 65 7.50 -11.01 1.91
C ASP A 65 8.83 -10.46 2.44
N GLY A 66 8.77 -9.30 3.11
CA GLY A 66 9.92 -8.53 3.53
C GLY A 66 10.32 -7.47 2.52
N VAL A 67 11.12 -6.51 2.98
CA VAL A 67 11.48 -5.33 2.20
C VAL A 67 12.39 -5.68 1.03
N GLN A 68 11.96 -5.29 -0.17
CA GLN A 68 12.71 -5.37 -1.42
C GLN A 68 13.24 -3.99 -1.80
N VAL A 69 14.47 -3.93 -2.32
CA VAL A 69 15.14 -2.69 -2.71
C VAL A 69 15.34 -2.66 -4.22
N PHE A 70 14.92 -1.57 -4.85
CA PHE A 70 14.99 -1.39 -6.30
C PHE A 70 15.85 -0.18 -6.62
N VAL A 71 17.09 -0.43 -7.08
CA VAL A 71 18.00 0.61 -7.55
C VAL A 71 18.00 0.64 -9.06
N ASN A 72 17.92 1.84 -9.65
CA ASN A 72 17.81 2.06 -11.09
C ASN A 72 16.75 1.18 -11.79
N PRO A 73 15.51 1.10 -11.25
CA PRO A 73 14.48 0.24 -11.82
C PRO A 73 14.08 0.69 -13.23
N THR A 74 13.65 -0.26 -14.05
CA THR A 74 12.97 -0.05 -15.32
C THR A 74 11.82 -1.03 -15.46
N LEU A 75 10.67 -0.55 -15.94
CA LEU A 75 9.46 -1.34 -16.13
C LEU A 75 9.28 -1.74 -17.60
N HIS A 76 8.95 -3.00 -17.85
CA HIS A 76 8.77 -3.57 -19.18
C HIS A 76 7.52 -4.46 -19.22
N GLU A 77 6.98 -4.66 -20.42
CA GLU A 77 5.91 -5.63 -20.69
C GLU A 77 4.67 -5.52 -19.78
N PRO A 78 4.08 -4.32 -19.57
CA PRO A 78 2.86 -4.19 -18.78
C PRO A 78 1.73 -5.02 -19.40
N CYS A 79 1.01 -5.76 -18.57
CA CYS A 79 -0.06 -6.65 -19.01
C CYS A 79 -1.28 -6.56 -18.08
N GLY A 80 -2.46 -6.63 -18.69
CA GLY A 80 -3.73 -6.43 -18.00
C GLY A 80 -3.92 -5.00 -17.49
N SER A 81 -5.09 -4.75 -16.90
CA SER A 81 -5.40 -3.47 -16.27
C SER A 81 -6.49 -3.68 -15.22
N ALA A 82 -6.33 -3.08 -14.05
CA ALA A 82 -7.33 -3.12 -12.99
C ALA A 82 -7.37 -1.78 -12.25
N LYS A 83 -8.59 -1.37 -11.87
CA LYS A 83 -8.81 -0.24 -10.97
C LYS A 83 -8.70 -0.70 -9.53
N ALA A 84 -7.89 -0.03 -8.74
CA ALA A 84 -7.76 -0.31 -7.32
C ALA A 84 -7.41 0.97 -6.54
N TYR A 85 -7.71 0.96 -5.25
CA TYR A 85 -7.33 2.08 -4.40
C TYR A 85 -5.81 2.07 -4.11
N GLU A 86 -5.22 3.25 -4.18
CA GLU A 86 -3.86 3.58 -3.80
C GLU A 86 -3.86 4.73 -2.80
N SER A 87 -2.97 4.67 -1.83
CA SER A 87 -2.64 5.77 -0.91
C SER A 87 -1.15 6.07 -1.03
N CYS A 88 -0.77 7.33 -0.83
CA CYS A 88 0.62 7.75 -0.89
C CYS A 88 1.02 8.42 0.43
N LEU A 89 2.21 8.14 0.96
CA LEU A 89 2.70 8.80 2.18
C LEU A 89 2.93 10.31 2.00
N SER A 90 3.09 10.77 0.76
CA SER A 90 3.10 12.19 0.40
C SER A 90 1.71 12.82 0.31
N PHE A 91 0.64 12.02 0.35
CA PHE A 91 -0.76 12.46 0.35
C PHE A 91 -1.56 11.67 1.39
N PRO A 92 -1.27 11.87 2.70
CA PRO A 92 -1.75 10.99 3.77
C PRO A 92 -3.28 10.93 3.90
N ASP A 93 -3.98 11.96 3.45
CA ASP A 93 -5.44 12.08 3.57
C ASP A 93 -6.19 11.58 2.31
N HIS A 94 -5.49 10.97 1.34
CA HIS A 94 -6.06 10.61 0.05
C HIS A 94 -5.84 9.14 -0.29
N ALA A 95 -6.94 8.43 -0.51
CA ALA A 95 -6.97 7.12 -1.14
C ALA A 95 -7.74 7.25 -2.46
N LEU A 96 -7.07 7.09 -3.60
CA LEU A 96 -7.67 7.28 -4.91
C LEU A 96 -7.71 5.97 -5.67
N CYS A 97 -8.79 5.75 -6.43
CA CYS A 97 -8.97 4.61 -7.30
C CYS A 97 -8.25 4.86 -8.63
N ILE A 98 -7.10 4.22 -8.80
CA ILE A 98 -6.20 4.38 -9.94
C ILE A 98 -6.21 3.10 -10.79
N GLU A 99 -6.13 3.27 -12.10
CA GLU A 99 -6.00 2.15 -13.03
C GLU A 99 -4.52 1.82 -13.27
N ARG A 100 -4.11 0.58 -12.96
CA ARG A 100 -2.73 0.09 -13.10
C ARG A 100 -2.68 -1.23 -13.88
N PRO A 101 -1.54 -1.55 -14.54
CA PRO A 101 -1.28 -2.89 -15.02
C PRO A 101 -1.37 -3.91 -13.87
N THR A 102 -1.99 -5.07 -14.13
CA THR A 102 -2.06 -6.17 -13.15
C THR A 102 -0.75 -6.97 -13.06
N ARG A 103 0.12 -6.80 -14.06
CA ARG A 103 1.44 -7.45 -14.18
C ARG A 103 2.43 -6.50 -14.86
N VAL A 104 3.66 -6.47 -14.38
CA VAL A 104 4.78 -5.76 -15.01
C VAL A 104 6.10 -6.48 -14.75
N MET A 105 7.01 -6.48 -15.73
CA MET A 105 8.36 -7.00 -15.55
C MET A 105 9.29 -5.87 -15.09
N VAL A 106 10.02 -6.08 -14.01
CA VAL A 106 10.88 -5.06 -13.40
C VAL A 106 12.32 -5.50 -13.52
N ARG A 107 13.17 -4.68 -14.15
CA ARG A 107 14.63 -4.86 -14.11
C ARG A 107 15.23 -3.79 -13.21
N ALA A 108 15.99 -4.20 -12.21
CA ALA A 108 16.62 -3.30 -11.25
C ALA A 108 17.97 -3.87 -10.80
N GLN A 109 18.62 -3.14 -9.91
CA GLN A 109 19.82 -3.56 -9.22
C GLN A 109 19.56 -3.61 -7.71
N ASP A 110 20.20 -4.53 -7.01
CA ASP A 110 20.20 -4.55 -5.54
C ASP A 110 21.11 -3.45 -4.96
N ILE A 111 21.21 -3.40 -3.63
CA ILE A 111 22.06 -2.44 -2.90
C ILE A 111 23.56 -2.58 -3.20
N HIS A 112 23.98 -3.69 -3.80
CA HIS A 112 25.36 -3.99 -4.18
C HIS A 112 25.61 -3.77 -5.68
N GLY A 113 24.58 -3.41 -6.44
CA GLY A 113 24.63 -3.20 -7.88
C GLY A 113 24.43 -4.47 -8.69
N THR A 114 24.10 -5.61 -8.05
CA THR A 114 23.80 -6.86 -8.73
C THR A 114 22.48 -6.71 -9.48
N PRO A 115 22.44 -6.92 -10.80
CA PRO A 115 21.19 -6.83 -11.54
C PRO A 115 20.27 -8.00 -11.21
N PHE A 116 18.98 -7.72 -11.12
CA PHE A 116 17.93 -8.72 -11.00
C PHE A 116 16.72 -8.34 -11.84
N GLU A 117 15.86 -9.33 -12.08
CA GLU A 117 14.60 -9.17 -12.79
C GLU A 117 13.51 -9.87 -11.98
N VAL A 118 12.37 -9.21 -11.80
CA VAL A 118 11.23 -9.75 -11.06
C VAL A 118 9.94 -9.48 -11.83
N GLU A 119 9.11 -10.51 -11.91
CA GLU A 119 7.74 -10.37 -12.37
C GLU A 119 6.90 -9.88 -11.19
N ALA A 120 6.42 -8.65 -11.27
CA ALA A 120 5.54 -8.09 -10.27
C ALA A 120 4.09 -8.24 -10.73
N THR A 121 3.24 -8.78 -9.86
CA THR A 121 1.81 -9.01 -10.09
C THR A 121 0.99 -8.45 -8.93
N GLY A 122 -0.33 -8.32 -9.11
CA GLY A 122 -1.26 -7.90 -8.05
C GLY A 122 -0.88 -6.59 -7.35
N LEU A 123 -0.73 -6.65 -6.03
CA LEU A 123 -0.33 -5.56 -5.14
C LEU A 123 1.10 -5.11 -5.40
N LEU A 124 2.04 -6.04 -5.61
CA LEU A 124 3.43 -5.70 -5.89
C LEU A 124 3.55 -4.92 -7.20
N ALA A 125 2.81 -5.32 -8.26
CA ALA A 125 2.76 -4.57 -9.52
C ALA A 125 2.31 -3.13 -9.29
N ARG A 126 1.29 -2.93 -8.45
CA ARG A 126 0.74 -1.61 -8.12
C ARG A 126 1.75 -0.75 -7.35
N VAL A 127 2.34 -1.30 -6.28
CA VAL A 127 3.34 -0.61 -5.48
C VAL A 127 4.55 -0.24 -6.34
N VAL A 128 5.06 -1.17 -7.15
CA VAL A 128 6.20 -0.88 -8.03
C VAL A 128 5.88 0.18 -9.07
N CYS A 129 4.70 0.16 -9.68
CA CYS A 129 4.28 1.24 -10.60
C CYS A 129 4.22 2.59 -9.89
N HIS A 130 3.64 2.62 -8.68
CA HIS A 130 3.53 3.83 -7.86
C HIS A 130 4.89 4.40 -7.48
N GLU A 131 5.78 3.57 -6.95
CA GLU A 131 7.11 4.02 -6.53
C GLU A 131 7.99 4.40 -7.73
N TYR A 132 7.84 3.70 -8.86
CA TYR A 132 8.51 4.07 -10.11
C TYR A 132 8.07 5.44 -10.62
N ASP A 133 6.78 5.76 -10.54
CA ASP A 133 6.25 7.08 -10.94
C ASP A 133 6.90 8.22 -10.14
N HIS A 134 7.06 8.04 -8.82
CA HIS A 134 7.78 9.02 -7.99
C HIS A 134 9.20 9.27 -8.49
N LEU A 135 9.91 8.24 -8.95
CA LEU A 135 11.24 8.39 -9.54
C LEU A 135 11.21 9.20 -10.85
N GLN A 136 10.08 9.19 -11.56
CA GLN A 136 9.85 9.97 -12.79
C GLN A 136 9.20 11.34 -12.52
N GLY A 137 8.94 11.71 -11.26
CA GLY A 137 8.25 12.96 -10.91
C GLY A 137 6.75 12.94 -11.23
N VAL A 138 6.17 11.76 -11.43
CA VAL A 138 4.74 11.53 -11.66
C VAL A 138 4.09 11.19 -10.33
N LEU A 139 2.92 11.75 -10.06
CA LEU A 139 2.14 11.49 -8.86
C LEU A 139 0.86 10.77 -9.27
N PHE A 140 0.36 9.87 -8.42
CA PHE A 140 -0.86 9.10 -8.69
C PHE A 140 -2.10 9.96 -9.03
N ILE A 141 -2.16 11.21 -8.54
CA ILE A 141 -3.20 12.18 -8.91
C ILE A 141 -3.21 12.54 -10.41
N ASP A 142 -2.08 12.39 -11.11
CA ASP A 142 -1.96 12.73 -12.53
C ASP A 142 -2.68 11.72 -13.44
N TYR A 143 -3.05 10.56 -12.91
CA TYR A 143 -3.81 9.53 -13.63
C TYR A 143 -5.31 9.82 -13.67
N LEU A 144 -5.78 10.83 -12.94
CA LEU A 144 -7.16 11.23 -12.90
C LEU A 144 -7.35 12.55 -13.66
N SER A 145 -8.45 12.65 -14.37
CA SER A 145 -8.94 13.96 -14.81
C SER A 145 -9.31 14.84 -13.61
N GLU A 146 -9.37 16.16 -13.80
CA GLU A 146 -9.82 17.08 -12.75
C GLU A 146 -11.22 16.72 -12.21
N GLU A 147 -12.11 16.25 -13.10
CA GLU A 147 -13.45 15.78 -12.75
C GLU A 147 -13.40 14.52 -11.87
N GLU A 148 -12.66 13.48 -12.29
CA GLU A 148 -12.51 12.25 -11.52
C GLU A 148 -11.84 12.48 -10.16
N LEU A 149 -10.80 13.32 -10.12
CA LEU A 149 -10.13 13.67 -8.87
C LEU A 149 -11.11 14.38 -7.92
N PHE A 150 -11.87 15.36 -8.43
CA PHE A 150 -12.86 16.08 -7.63
C PHE A 150 -13.95 15.15 -7.10
N GLU A 151 -14.50 14.27 -7.95
CA GLU A 151 -15.51 13.28 -7.55
C GLU A 151 -15.00 12.33 -6.46
N GLN A 152 -13.78 11.79 -6.61
CA GLN A 152 -13.20 10.87 -5.64
C GLN A 152 -12.87 11.57 -4.31
N LEU A 153 -12.37 12.81 -4.35
CA LEU A 153 -12.10 13.59 -3.14
C LEU A 153 -13.38 13.92 -2.38
N LEU A 154 -14.47 14.27 -3.07
CA LEU A 154 -15.77 14.47 -2.43
C LEU A 154 -16.26 13.16 -1.81
N THR A 155 -16.21 12.06 -2.55
CA THR A 155 -16.67 10.75 -2.05
C THR A 155 -15.91 10.33 -0.78
N ASN A 156 -14.60 10.53 -0.74
CA ASN A 156 -13.78 10.26 0.44
C ASN A 156 -14.11 11.18 1.62
N ALA A 157 -14.54 12.42 1.36
CA ALA A 157 -14.96 13.37 2.39
C ALA A 157 -16.38 13.12 2.93
N TYR A 158 -17.22 12.37 2.20
CA TYR A 158 -18.62 12.11 2.50
C TYR A 158 -18.92 10.67 2.96
N VAL A 159 -17.95 9.95 3.54
CA VAL A 159 -18.27 8.75 4.33
C VAL A 159 -18.88 9.16 5.69
N VAL A 160 -20.06 9.77 5.60
CA VAL A 160 -21.08 9.88 6.64
C VAL A 160 -22.41 9.59 5.92
N ASP A 161 -23.00 8.46 6.29
CA ASP A 161 -24.33 7.93 5.96
C ASP A 161 -24.53 7.13 4.64
N ASP A 162 -24.73 5.82 4.83
CA ASP A 162 -25.56 4.84 4.10
C ASP A 162 -25.58 4.82 2.54
N ASP A 163 -24.99 3.77 1.92
CA ASP A 163 -25.75 2.77 1.14
C ASP A 163 -24.90 1.52 0.77
N GLU A 164 -25.51 0.35 0.85
CA GLU A 164 -24.91 -0.99 0.92
C GLU A 164 -24.91 -1.72 -0.45
N THR A 165 -24.70 -1.03 -1.58
CA THR A 165 -25.02 -1.61 -2.91
C THR A 165 -23.92 -1.63 -3.97
N ALA A 166 -22.68 -1.23 -3.68
CA ALA A 166 -21.59 -1.34 -4.66
C ALA A 166 -21.10 -2.80 -4.80
N THR A 167 -21.45 -3.45 -5.91
CA THR A 167 -20.95 -4.81 -6.24
C THR A 167 -19.56 -4.72 -6.88
N PRO A 168 -18.54 -5.43 -6.39
CA PRO A 168 -17.20 -5.39 -6.97
C PRO A 168 -17.16 -5.96 -8.41
N PRO A 169 -16.35 -5.39 -9.31
CA PRO A 169 -16.16 -5.94 -10.65
C PRO A 169 -15.52 -7.34 -10.60
N GLN A 170 -16.00 -8.24 -11.47
CA GLN A 170 -15.52 -9.62 -11.55
C GLN A 170 -14.20 -9.72 -12.34
N PRO A 171 -13.24 -10.55 -11.91
CA PRO A 171 -11.97 -10.74 -12.61
C PRO A 171 -12.14 -11.53 -13.92
N PRO A 172 -11.27 -11.31 -14.92
CA PRO A 172 -11.31 -12.03 -16.19
C PRO A 172 -10.84 -13.48 -16.07
N THR A 173 -11.41 -14.34 -16.92
CA THR A 173 -11.18 -15.78 -16.98
C THR A 173 -10.10 -16.18 -18.00
N ASP A 174 -9.30 -17.19 -17.62
CA ASP A 174 -8.37 -18.04 -18.40
C ASP A 174 -6.86 -17.71 -18.35
N THR A 175 -6.11 -18.54 -17.60
CA THR A 175 -4.96 -19.37 -18.07
C THR A 175 -4.41 -20.23 -16.91
N ASP A 176 -4.61 -21.55 -16.98
CA ASP A 176 -4.46 -22.51 -15.86
C ASP A 176 -3.04 -22.76 -15.31
N ALA A 177 -1.99 -22.15 -15.88
CA ALA A 177 -0.61 -22.25 -15.34
C ALA A 177 -0.16 -20.97 -14.61
N VAL A 178 -0.67 -19.81 -15.01
CA VAL A 178 -0.44 -18.52 -14.34
C VAL A 178 -1.45 -18.33 -13.21
N ALA A 179 -2.63 -18.94 -13.34
CA ALA A 179 -3.68 -18.94 -12.33
C ALA A 179 -3.22 -19.47 -10.96
N GLY A 180 -2.32 -20.44 -10.90
CA GLY A 180 -1.82 -20.99 -9.63
C GLY A 180 -0.94 -20.02 -8.85
N ALA A 181 0.00 -19.36 -9.51
CA ALA A 181 0.88 -18.35 -8.89
C ALA A 181 0.10 -17.07 -8.56
N ILE A 182 -0.78 -16.62 -9.46
CA ILE A 182 -1.68 -15.48 -9.22
C ILE A 182 -2.66 -15.79 -8.08
N ALA A 183 -3.16 -17.03 -7.96
CA ALA A 183 -4.06 -17.41 -6.88
C ALA A 183 -3.36 -17.44 -5.52
N GLU A 184 -2.11 -17.92 -5.46
CA GLU A 184 -1.32 -17.93 -4.22
C GLU A 184 -0.91 -16.52 -3.80
N GLU A 185 -0.50 -15.66 -4.74
CA GLU A 185 -0.22 -14.25 -4.49
C GLU A 185 -1.48 -13.48 -4.08
N SER A 186 -2.60 -13.71 -4.76
CA SER A 186 -3.91 -13.17 -4.37
C SER A 186 -4.34 -13.66 -2.98
N ARG A 187 -3.98 -14.89 -2.59
CA ARG A 187 -4.26 -15.43 -1.26
C ARG A 187 -3.38 -14.77 -0.20
N GLN A 188 -2.10 -14.56 -0.50
CA GLN A 188 -1.17 -13.86 0.38
C GLN A 188 -1.60 -12.42 0.61
N GLU A 189 -2.02 -11.71 -0.45
CA GLU A 189 -2.62 -10.38 -0.33
C GLU A 189 -3.88 -10.38 0.56
N ARG A 190 -4.79 -11.33 0.34
CA ARG A 190 -6.00 -11.46 1.18
C ARG A 190 -5.63 -11.79 2.63
N GLN A 191 -4.62 -12.63 2.86
CA GLN A 191 -4.13 -12.95 4.20
C GLN A 191 -3.53 -11.72 4.88
N MET A 192 -2.71 -10.93 4.17
CA MET A 192 -2.15 -9.68 4.67
C MET A 192 -3.27 -8.69 5.06
N VAL A 193 -4.29 -8.53 4.23
CA VAL A 193 -5.45 -7.69 4.54
C VAL A 193 -6.16 -8.16 5.81
N VAL A 194 -6.37 -9.46 5.96
CA VAL A 194 -7.00 -10.04 7.16
C VAL A 194 -6.14 -9.83 8.41
N ASP A 195 -4.83 -10.04 8.30
CA ASP A 195 -3.89 -9.84 9.42
C ASP A 195 -3.84 -8.37 9.85
N MET A 196 -3.81 -7.44 8.91
CA MET A 196 -3.89 -6.00 9.19
C MET A 196 -5.20 -5.63 9.88
N LEU A 197 -6.35 -6.15 9.39
CA LEU A 197 -7.64 -5.91 10.02
C LEU A 197 -7.71 -6.52 11.43
N ALA A 198 -7.14 -7.71 11.63
CA ALA A 198 -7.07 -8.36 12.93
C ALA A 198 -6.22 -7.55 13.93
N GLU A 199 -5.08 -6.99 13.49
CA GLU A 199 -4.24 -6.12 14.32
C GLU A 199 -4.99 -4.85 14.74
N VAL A 200 -5.69 -4.20 13.81
CA VAL A 200 -6.51 -3.00 14.11
C VAL A 200 -7.65 -3.36 15.06
N SER A 201 -8.32 -4.49 14.83
CA SER A 201 -9.40 -4.99 15.69
C SER A 201 -8.94 -5.18 17.13
N TRP A 202 -7.86 -5.94 17.32
CA TRP A 202 -7.25 -6.16 18.63
C TRP A 202 -6.85 -4.85 19.33
N LYS A 203 -6.23 -3.92 18.59
CA LYS A 203 -5.81 -2.63 19.13
C LYS A 203 -7.01 -1.79 19.56
N LEU A 204 -8.09 -1.81 18.79
CA LEU A 204 -9.32 -1.10 19.14
C LEU A 204 -9.94 -1.67 20.43
N VAL A 205 -10.02 -2.99 20.56
CA VAL A 205 -10.49 -3.67 21.79
C VAL A 205 -9.64 -3.27 22.99
N LEU A 206 -8.31 -3.42 22.87
CA LEU A 206 -7.38 -3.08 23.94
C LEU A 206 -7.48 -1.60 24.32
N THR A 207 -7.61 -0.71 23.35
CA THR A 207 -7.78 0.73 23.59
C THR A 207 -9.09 1.02 24.32
N ILE A 208 -10.20 0.37 23.94
CA ILE A 208 -11.48 0.51 24.63
C ILE A 208 -11.35 0.04 26.09
N ASP A 209 -10.68 -1.08 26.34
CA ASP A 209 -10.47 -1.58 27.70
C ASP A 209 -9.60 -0.62 28.53
N MET A 210 -8.48 -0.14 27.97
CA MET A 210 -7.63 0.86 28.63
C MET A 210 -8.40 2.16 28.96
N LEU A 211 -9.24 2.64 28.04
CA LEU A 211 -10.06 3.84 28.27
C LEU A 211 -11.11 3.63 29.36
N ARG A 212 -11.60 2.40 29.58
CA ARG A 212 -12.55 2.07 30.66
C ARG A 212 -11.88 1.97 32.02
N GLU A 213 -10.61 1.54 32.05
CA GLU A 213 -9.81 1.46 33.27
C GLU A 213 -9.35 2.84 33.75
N ASP A 214 -9.35 3.84 32.86
CA ASP A 214 -9.02 5.21 33.21
C ASP A 214 -10.10 5.86 34.09
N ALA A 215 -9.76 6.11 35.35
CA ALA A 215 -10.64 6.70 36.35
C ALA A 215 -10.52 8.24 36.45
N THR A 216 -9.88 8.90 35.48
CA THR A 216 -9.61 10.35 35.56
C THR A 216 -10.81 11.22 35.19
N GLY A 217 -11.86 10.62 34.61
CA GLY A 217 -13.05 11.32 34.15
C GLY A 217 -12.91 11.99 32.78
N TRP A 218 -11.75 11.88 32.11
CA TRP A 218 -11.58 12.39 30.74
C TRP A 218 -12.60 11.76 29.78
N THR A 219 -12.95 10.49 29.98
CA THR A 219 -13.86 9.74 29.11
C THR A 219 -15.35 10.08 29.29
N ASP A 220 -15.66 11.12 30.08
CA ASP A 220 -17.01 11.65 30.22
C ASP A 220 -17.57 12.14 28.88
N GLY A 221 -18.74 11.63 28.50
CA GLY A 221 -19.41 11.96 27.23
C GLY A 221 -18.99 11.10 26.04
N VAL A 222 -18.04 10.17 26.20
CA VAL A 222 -17.70 9.19 25.16
C VAL A 222 -18.90 8.28 24.86
N ASN A 223 -19.22 8.10 23.57
CA ASN A 223 -20.28 7.20 23.12
C ASN A 223 -19.79 5.74 23.08
N TRP A 224 -19.74 5.10 24.25
CA TRP A 224 -19.30 3.71 24.41
C TRP A 224 -20.09 2.71 23.58
N ARG A 225 -21.38 2.97 23.33
CA ARG A 225 -22.21 2.11 22.49
C ARG A 225 -21.70 2.10 21.05
N MET A 226 -21.29 3.25 20.52
CA MET A 226 -20.75 3.37 19.17
C MET A 226 -19.38 2.73 19.05
N LEU A 227 -18.47 2.98 20.01
CA LEU A 227 -17.15 2.34 20.04
C LEU A 227 -17.23 0.81 20.12
N ASN A 228 -18.10 0.28 20.98
CA ASN A 228 -18.30 -1.16 21.08
C ASN A 228 -18.90 -1.76 19.80
N LYS A 229 -19.83 -1.05 19.15
CA LYS A 229 -20.39 -1.48 17.86
C LYS A 229 -19.32 -1.52 16.77
N ALA A 230 -18.46 -0.50 16.70
CA ALA A 230 -17.35 -0.47 15.75
C ALA A 230 -16.38 -1.63 15.97
N SER A 231 -16.01 -1.88 17.23
CA SER A 231 -15.17 -3.03 17.62
C SER A 231 -15.80 -4.36 17.20
N GLN A 232 -17.08 -4.58 17.52
CA GLN A 232 -17.78 -5.83 17.18
C GLN A 232 -17.96 -6.03 15.67
N ALA A 233 -18.23 -4.95 14.93
CA ALA A 233 -18.34 -5.00 13.48
C ALA A 233 -17.00 -5.39 12.84
N LEU A 234 -15.91 -4.81 13.35
CA LEU A 234 -14.56 -5.12 12.88
C LEU A 234 -14.15 -6.56 13.22
N GLU A 235 -14.38 -7.04 14.45
CA GLU A 235 -14.18 -8.44 14.85
C GLU A 235 -14.97 -9.40 13.93
N ALA A 236 -16.27 -9.16 13.75
CA ALA A 236 -17.11 -10.01 12.89
C ALA A 236 -16.64 -10.03 11.43
N THR A 237 -16.06 -8.92 10.95
CA THR A 237 -15.51 -8.83 9.59
C THR A 237 -14.23 -9.64 9.48
N VAL A 238 -13.34 -9.55 10.47
CA VAL A 238 -12.11 -10.36 10.54
C VAL A 238 -12.44 -11.85 10.60
N ASP A 239 -13.41 -12.26 11.43
CA ASP A 239 -13.84 -13.66 11.52
C ASP A 239 -14.39 -14.19 10.19
N LEU A 240 -15.26 -13.41 9.53
CA LEU A 240 -15.85 -13.78 8.24
C LEU A 240 -14.78 -13.92 7.15
N LEU A 241 -13.84 -12.98 7.08
CA LEU A 241 -12.77 -13.02 6.07
C LEU A 241 -11.78 -14.15 6.34
N SER A 242 -11.47 -14.42 7.62
CA SER A 242 -10.64 -15.55 8.04
C SER A 242 -11.28 -16.89 7.70
N GLU A 243 -12.60 -17.03 7.93
CA GLU A 243 -13.34 -18.23 7.54
C GLU A 243 -13.30 -18.41 6.02
N ARG A 244 -13.55 -17.36 5.24
CA ARG A 244 -13.48 -17.40 3.78
C ARG A 244 -12.10 -17.83 3.28
N LEU A 245 -11.03 -17.25 3.81
CA LEU A 245 -9.65 -17.63 3.51
C LEU A 245 -9.38 -19.11 3.82
N SER A 246 -9.92 -19.62 4.92
CA SER A 246 -9.77 -21.03 5.31
C SER A 246 -10.55 -21.99 4.42
N THR A 247 -11.73 -21.57 3.92
CA THR A 247 -12.57 -22.38 3.03
C THR A 247 -12.08 -22.41 1.59
N ASP A 248 -11.42 -21.34 1.12
CA ASP A 248 -10.80 -21.27 -0.21
C ASP A 248 -9.72 -22.37 -0.36
N GLY A 249 -9.00 -22.67 0.74
CA GLY A 249 -7.98 -23.73 0.78
C GLY A 249 -8.54 -25.18 0.75
N ARG A 250 -9.84 -25.39 0.95
CA ARG A 250 -10.48 -26.73 0.90
C ARG A 250 -11.05 -27.10 -0.46
N LEU A 251 -11.15 -26.15 -1.39
CA LEU A 251 -11.65 -26.38 -2.75
C LEU A 251 -10.53 -26.77 -3.74
N GLN A 252 -9.27 -26.80 -3.29
CA GLN A 252 -8.09 -27.15 -4.09
C GLN A 252 -7.50 -28.55 -3.77
N GLU A 253 -8.10 -29.34 -2.88
CA GLU A 253 -7.79 -30.78 -2.66
C GLU A 253 -8.83 -31.69 -3.34
#